data_AF-A0A939TXG0-F1
#
_entry.id   AF-A0A939TXG0-F1
#
_cell.length_a   1.000
_cell.length_b   1.000
_cell.length_c   1.000
_cell.angle_alpha   90.00
_cell.angle_beta   90.00
_cell.angle_gamma   90.00
#
_symmetry.space_group_name_H-M   'P 1'
#
loop_
_entity.id
_entity.type
_entity.pdbx_description
1 polymer ?
#
loop_
_entity_poly.entity_id
_entity_poly.type
_entity_poly.pdbx_seq_one_letter_code
_entity_poly.pdbx_strand_id
1 'polypeptide(L)'
;MEEGYEALIAEAFIEPIRSVLIVDDDYPTMHEILLEQAEQEKTYSHKDWRKDRQKVQKVIEEFRRPTSPYLLDVHDGTSPSEETDALQVHTLHQTDLLILDYQLDKSKEGDGSKAIRIAREALANKHFNLILVHTQEDLEKVFDNFVIGLNVPRFANEQIHESHDLQTFLDKWEDALLKAVGDPQYRWTTAKKNACDKALNGAVQKGAAPWGEVKDLLSRELQNRTEWLNAVKHALKVFEENQKARFSETDLGAAYWGDGQVKFIRAARGFIAFKSKNDGEELLPAVRRALKEWNPRPPRLMLTKLRAEMNERGIEVQDDALGDPDVGAMWYRRVLEADEQNLDWIVNSTVQKHAEQLLDRLLPNVSEFAKRIRAADGQRTPPEAIKHHFGVDLDDPSTLTRAKMGHNAFVGSKSARGPHLDLGHILKIADEYWLCLTPACDMVPRVHRGHPADRMDGIKRFTALKLVKKSEKEALLNANRGGHIFVNLLDTDGSSKRLAFAAADKLGASPAWMMMYLGNDGFLPQNVDPQVCTVSFVSPSTSETPKTLEMRHAEALVCGMLRYEYALEVQSKFITSQSRIGLDFVSDENGVDVGDGAAK
;
A
#
# COMPACT_ATOMS: atom_id res chain seq x y z
N MET A 1 -11.84 -12.32 -31.20
CA MET A 1 -10.69 -13.12 -30.75
C MET A 1 -10.56 -12.88 -29.27
N GLU A 2 -10.51 -13.93 -28.44
CA GLU A 2 -10.26 -13.76 -27.00
C GLU A 2 -8.83 -13.26 -26.81
N GLU A 3 -8.68 -12.04 -26.28
CA GLU A 3 -7.38 -11.49 -25.91
C GLU A 3 -6.86 -12.17 -24.65
N GLY A 4 -5.59 -12.58 -24.66
CA GLY A 4 -4.94 -13.15 -23.48
C GLY A 4 -4.63 -12.09 -22.42
N TYR A 5 -4.52 -12.50 -21.16
CA TYR A 5 -4.20 -11.61 -20.03
C TYR A 5 -2.89 -10.81 -20.25
N GLU A 6 -1.94 -11.38 -20.98
CA GLU A 6 -0.69 -10.73 -21.37
C GLU A 6 -0.91 -9.47 -22.24
N ALA A 7 -1.90 -9.47 -23.13
CA ALA A 7 -2.23 -8.30 -23.94
C ALA A 7 -2.74 -7.15 -23.06
N LEU A 8 -3.54 -7.47 -22.04
CA LEU A 8 -4.06 -6.49 -21.08
C LEU A 8 -2.94 -5.92 -20.19
N ILE A 9 -1.92 -6.71 -19.86
CA ILE A 9 -0.71 -6.20 -19.19
C ILE A 9 0.01 -5.20 -20.09
N ALA A 10 0.18 -5.51 -21.38
CA ALA A 10 0.82 -4.60 -22.33
C ALA A 10 0.03 -3.30 -22.49
N GLU A 11 -1.30 -3.37 -22.64
CA GLU A 11 -2.17 -2.19 -22.71
C GLU A 11 -2.08 -1.31 -21.45
N ALA A 12 -1.96 -1.91 -20.27
CA ALA A 12 -1.90 -1.14 -19.02
C ALA A 12 -0.51 -0.55 -18.74
N PHE A 13 0.58 -1.26 -19.07
CA PHE A 13 1.93 -0.89 -18.62
C PHE A 13 2.88 -0.46 -19.74
N ILE A 14 2.71 -0.97 -20.97
CA ILE A 14 3.66 -0.76 -22.07
C ILE A 14 3.13 0.27 -23.08
N GLU A 15 1.88 0.15 -23.50
CA GLU A 15 1.27 1.09 -24.45
C GLU A 15 1.21 2.53 -23.94
N PRO A 16 1.06 2.81 -22.63
CA PRO A 16 1.09 4.18 -22.12
C PRO A 16 2.48 4.82 -22.07
N ILE A 17 3.55 4.07 -22.33
CA ILE A 17 4.92 4.61 -22.35
C ILE A 17 5.02 5.66 -23.47
N ARG A 18 5.58 6.82 -23.16
CA ARG A 18 5.83 7.91 -24.13
C ARG A 18 7.31 8.25 -24.21
N SER A 19 8.05 8.09 -23.12
CA SER A 19 9.48 8.42 -23.04
C SER A 19 10.34 7.26 -22.54
N VAL A 20 11.50 7.10 -23.16
CA VAL A 20 12.55 6.13 -22.83
C VAL A 20 13.86 6.87 -22.63
N LEU A 21 14.54 6.61 -21.53
CA LEU A 21 15.90 7.06 -21.31
C LEU A 21 16.83 5.86 -21.23
N ILE A 22 17.94 5.91 -21.96
CA ILE A 22 19.01 4.94 -21.85
C ILE A 22 20.15 5.56 -21.07
N VAL A 23 20.60 4.90 -20.01
CA VAL A 23 21.82 5.24 -19.27
C VAL A 23 22.83 4.14 -19.52
N ASP A 24 23.81 4.41 -20.36
CA ASP A 24 24.84 3.47 -20.81
C ASP A 24 26.10 4.27 -21.17
N ASP A 25 27.24 3.96 -20.54
CA ASP A 25 28.50 4.68 -20.71
C ASP A 25 29.24 4.29 -22.01
N ASP A 26 28.82 3.21 -22.68
CA ASP A 26 29.32 2.86 -24.01
C ASP A 26 28.63 3.64 -25.12
N TYR A 27 27.39 4.11 -24.89
CA TYR A 27 26.58 4.73 -25.93
C TYR A 27 26.82 6.24 -26.04
N PRO A 28 26.72 6.80 -27.26
CA PRO A 28 26.90 8.23 -27.44
C PRO A 28 25.66 9.02 -27.04
N THR A 29 25.87 10.13 -26.33
CA THR A 29 24.82 11.14 -26.12
C THR A 29 24.58 11.95 -27.40
N MET A 30 23.42 12.62 -27.50
CA MET A 30 23.14 13.51 -28.64
C MET A 30 24.19 14.63 -28.78
N HIS A 31 24.64 15.16 -27.65
CA HIS A 31 25.70 16.17 -27.62
C HIS A 31 27.00 15.63 -28.19
N GLU A 32 27.43 14.44 -27.75
CA GLU A 32 28.64 13.79 -28.25
C GLU A 32 28.62 13.57 -29.76
N ILE A 33 27.47 13.15 -30.34
CA ILE A 33 27.35 12.92 -31.78
C ILE A 33 27.61 14.20 -32.59
N LEU A 34 27.25 15.37 -32.05
CA LEU A 34 27.32 16.66 -32.73
C LEU A 34 28.69 17.36 -32.60
N LEU A 35 29.56 16.91 -31.70
CA LEU A 35 30.90 17.48 -31.52
C LEU A 35 31.80 17.20 -32.75
N GLU A 36 32.85 18.01 -32.94
CA GLU A 36 33.86 17.71 -33.96
C GLU A 36 34.67 16.46 -33.59
N GLN A 37 35.13 15.69 -34.59
CA GLN A 37 35.82 14.42 -34.35
C GLN A 37 37.06 14.57 -33.46
N ALA A 38 37.82 15.65 -33.62
CA ALA A 38 39.00 15.92 -32.80
C ALA A 38 38.65 16.17 -31.32
N GLU A 39 37.53 16.85 -31.05
CA GLU A 39 37.04 17.07 -29.68
C GLU A 39 36.45 15.81 -29.07
N GLN A 40 35.74 15.00 -29.86
CA GLN A 40 35.23 13.71 -29.43
C GLN A 40 36.36 12.74 -29.05
N GLU A 41 37.39 12.60 -29.89
CA GLU A 41 38.54 11.72 -29.62
C GLU A 41 39.34 12.20 -28.39
N LYS A 42 39.36 13.51 -28.12
CA LYS A 42 40.02 14.05 -26.94
C LYS A 42 39.25 13.76 -25.64
N THR A 43 37.93 13.91 -25.64
CA THR A 43 37.11 13.89 -24.42
C THR A 43 36.43 12.53 -24.16
N TYR A 44 36.07 11.80 -25.22
CA TYR A 44 35.27 10.57 -25.18
C TYR A 44 35.96 9.38 -25.86
N SER A 45 37.29 9.35 -25.90
CA SER A 45 38.09 8.25 -26.50
C SER A 45 37.85 6.87 -25.87
N HIS A 46 37.29 6.82 -24.67
CA HIS A 46 36.96 5.57 -23.97
C HIS A 46 35.69 4.89 -24.50
N LYS A 47 34.90 5.57 -25.36
CA LYS A 47 33.69 5.00 -25.95
C LYS A 47 33.97 4.48 -27.37
N ASP A 48 33.72 3.19 -27.57
CA ASP A 48 34.00 2.50 -28.84
C ASP A 48 32.75 2.34 -29.75
N TRP A 49 31.67 3.08 -29.49
CA TRP A 49 30.39 2.98 -30.20
C TRP A 49 30.49 3.16 -31.73
N ARG A 50 31.53 3.85 -32.23
CA ARG A 50 31.76 3.99 -33.68
C ARG A 50 32.12 2.66 -34.35
N LYS A 51 32.81 1.76 -33.64
CA LYS A 51 33.12 0.40 -34.12
C LYS A 51 31.86 -0.46 -34.16
N ASP A 52 30.97 -0.27 -33.20
CA ASP A 52 29.72 -1.03 -33.04
C ASP A 52 28.46 -0.20 -33.36
N ARG A 53 28.53 0.70 -34.35
CA ARG A 53 27.42 1.61 -34.69
C ARG A 53 26.12 0.88 -34.99
N GLN A 54 26.20 -0.30 -35.59
CA GLN A 54 25.04 -1.15 -35.88
C GLN A 54 24.30 -1.59 -34.62
N LYS A 55 25.01 -1.84 -33.52
CA LYS A 55 24.43 -2.25 -32.23
C LYS A 55 23.63 -1.10 -31.61
N VAL A 56 24.22 0.11 -31.58
CA VAL A 56 23.54 1.31 -31.09
C VAL A 56 22.32 1.65 -31.95
N GLN A 57 22.48 1.59 -33.28
CA GLN A 57 21.37 1.81 -34.21
C GLN A 57 20.22 0.83 -33.98
N LYS A 58 20.51 -0.47 -33.80
CA LYS A 58 19.48 -1.48 -33.55
C LYS A 58 18.68 -1.19 -32.28
N VAL A 59 19.35 -0.74 -31.21
CA VAL A 59 18.67 -0.37 -29.96
C VAL A 59 17.81 0.88 -30.14
N ILE A 60 18.31 1.91 -30.83
CA ILE A 60 17.52 3.12 -31.12
C ILE A 60 16.30 2.79 -31.98
N GLU A 61 16.47 1.97 -33.02
CA GLU A 61 15.40 1.56 -33.92
C GLU A 61 14.29 0.80 -33.17
N GLU A 62 14.63 -0.02 -32.18
CA GLU A 62 13.67 -0.73 -31.34
C GLU A 62 12.61 0.22 -30.73
N PHE A 63 13.05 1.39 -30.25
CA PHE A 63 12.20 2.40 -29.61
C PHE A 63 11.70 3.51 -30.54
N ARG A 64 11.87 3.37 -31.86
CA ARG A 64 11.40 4.33 -32.88
C ARG A 64 10.53 3.69 -33.96
N ARG A 65 10.22 2.39 -33.86
CA ARG A 65 9.30 1.69 -34.77
C ARG A 65 7.90 2.34 -34.73
N PRO A 66 7.08 2.23 -35.80
CA PRO A 66 5.71 2.73 -35.79
C PRO A 66 4.84 2.17 -34.63
N THR A 67 5.13 0.96 -34.19
CA THR A 67 4.48 0.29 -33.04
C THR A 67 5.02 0.74 -31.67
N SER A 68 6.15 1.46 -31.67
CA SER A 68 6.91 1.87 -30.49
C SER A 68 7.48 3.28 -30.70
N PRO A 69 6.65 4.32 -30.94
CA PRO A 69 7.13 5.65 -31.34
C PRO A 69 7.55 6.49 -30.12
N TYR A 70 8.46 5.97 -29.29
CA TYR A 70 8.83 6.62 -28.05
C TYR A 70 9.76 7.81 -28.27
N LEU A 71 9.68 8.80 -27.38
CA LEU A 71 10.73 9.81 -27.20
C LEU A 71 11.93 9.13 -26.54
N LEU A 72 13.08 9.10 -27.23
CA LEU A 72 14.28 8.44 -26.76
C LEU A 72 15.41 9.45 -26.52
N ASP A 73 16.03 9.36 -25.36
CA ASP A 73 17.27 10.07 -25.03
C ASP A 73 18.34 9.11 -24.47
N VAL A 74 19.61 9.48 -24.56
CA VAL A 74 20.76 8.67 -24.12
C VAL A 74 21.69 9.52 -23.24
N HIS A 75 21.96 9.00 -22.04
CA HIS A 75 22.90 9.56 -21.09
C HIS A 75 24.04 8.58 -20.82
N ASP A 76 25.22 9.12 -20.56
CA ASP A 76 26.44 8.36 -20.24
C ASP A 76 26.59 8.00 -18.75
N GLY A 77 25.60 8.37 -17.91
CA GLY A 77 25.66 8.19 -16.46
C GLY A 77 26.74 8.99 -15.74
N THR A 78 27.46 9.89 -16.44
CA THR A 78 28.51 10.74 -15.87
C THR A 78 28.12 12.21 -15.96
N SER A 79 27.58 12.78 -14.88
CA SER A 79 27.44 14.24 -14.82
C SER A 79 28.78 14.86 -14.45
N PRO A 80 29.15 16.01 -15.03
CA PRO A 80 30.29 16.78 -14.57
C PRO A 80 29.92 17.43 -13.24
N SER A 81 30.25 16.78 -12.11
CA SER A 81 30.07 17.20 -10.69
C SER A 81 28.72 16.89 -10.00
N GLU A 82 28.78 16.74 -8.66
CA GLU A 82 27.68 16.39 -7.75
C GLU A 82 26.51 17.40 -7.76
N GLU A 83 26.76 18.69 -8.07
CA GLU A 83 25.69 19.70 -8.22
C GLU A 83 24.90 19.53 -9.52
N THR A 84 25.56 19.06 -10.58
CA THR A 84 24.92 18.79 -11.88
C THR A 84 24.18 17.45 -11.88
N ASP A 85 24.67 16.46 -11.11
CA ASP A 85 23.98 15.20 -10.81
C ASP A 85 22.55 15.47 -10.30
N ALA A 86 22.37 16.36 -9.33
CA ALA A 86 21.05 16.69 -8.80
C ALA A 86 20.11 17.28 -9.87
N LEU A 87 20.62 18.15 -10.74
CA LEU A 87 19.85 18.83 -11.79
C LEU A 87 19.51 17.92 -12.99
N GLN A 88 20.40 17.01 -13.37
CA GLN A 88 20.16 16.02 -14.44
C GLN A 88 19.30 14.85 -13.96
N VAL A 89 19.39 14.47 -12.69
CA VAL A 89 18.48 13.53 -12.04
C VAL A 89 17.04 14.08 -12.00
N HIS A 90 16.86 15.40 -11.94
CA HIS A 90 15.54 16.01 -12.14
C HIS A 90 15.00 15.80 -13.58
N THR A 91 15.87 15.56 -14.57
CA THR A 91 15.44 15.25 -15.95
C THR A 91 14.96 13.80 -16.07
N LEU A 92 15.43 12.89 -15.20
CA LEU A 92 14.86 11.54 -15.04
C LEU A 92 13.38 11.56 -14.65
N HIS A 93 12.88 12.67 -14.09
CA HIS A 93 11.48 12.81 -13.65
C HIS A 93 10.44 12.67 -14.76
N GLN A 94 10.82 12.85 -16.03
CA GLN A 94 9.88 12.82 -17.16
C GLN A 94 9.90 11.50 -17.94
N THR A 95 10.62 10.49 -17.44
CA THR A 95 10.80 9.21 -18.16
C THR A 95 9.86 8.13 -17.65
N ASP A 96 9.18 7.44 -18.57
CA ASP A 96 8.31 6.29 -18.25
C ASP A 96 9.11 4.97 -18.10
N LEU A 97 10.11 4.77 -18.98
CA LEU A 97 10.99 3.59 -19.02
C LEU A 97 12.48 3.98 -19.00
N LEU A 98 13.22 3.53 -17.99
CA LEU A 98 14.68 3.67 -17.88
C LEU A 98 15.34 2.36 -18.29
N ILE A 99 16.19 2.41 -19.32
CA ILE A 99 17.13 1.34 -19.63
C ILE A 99 18.43 1.69 -18.94
N LEU A 100 18.88 0.83 -18.03
CA LEU A 100 20.03 1.10 -17.18
C LEU A 100 21.07 0.02 -17.39
N ASP A 101 22.24 0.41 -17.88
CA ASP A 101 23.40 -0.46 -17.85
C ASP A 101 23.85 -0.69 -16.41
N TYR A 102 24.21 -1.92 -16.08
CA TYR A 102 24.75 -2.24 -14.75
C TYR A 102 26.19 -1.73 -14.60
N GLN A 103 26.97 -1.81 -15.69
CA GLN A 103 28.41 -1.57 -15.70
C GLN A 103 28.81 -0.12 -16.05
N LEU A 104 28.20 0.88 -15.42
CA LEU A 104 28.46 2.31 -15.67
C LEU A 104 29.85 2.82 -15.20
N ASP A 105 30.69 1.96 -14.64
CA ASP A 105 32.04 2.33 -14.23
C ASP A 105 33.07 1.28 -14.68
N LYS A 106 33.67 1.52 -15.83
CA LYS A 106 34.73 0.66 -16.38
C LYS A 106 35.98 0.55 -15.50
N SER A 107 36.19 1.48 -14.57
CA SER A 107 37.33 1.42 -13.64
C SER A 107 37.14 0.39 -12.53
N LYS A 108 35.91 -0.10 -12.32
CA LYS A 108 35.53 -1.05 -11.27
C LYS A 108 34.70 -2.18 -11.86
N GLU A 109 35.38 -3.13 -12.50
CA GLU A 109 34.73 -4.29 -13.11
C GLU A 109 33.84 -5.04 -12.09
N GLY A 110 32.57 -5.25 -12.45
CA GLY A 110 31.57 -5.90 -11.60
C GLY A 110 30.99 -5.05 -10.46
N ASP A 111 31.28 -3.74 -10.39
CA ASP A 111 30.67 -2.78 -9.46
C ASP A 111 29.43 -2.11 -10.07
N GLY A 112 28.25 -2.42 -9.53
CA GLY A 112 26.98 -1.81 -9.92
C GLY A 112 26.51 -0.66 -9.06
N SER A 113 27.35 -0.11 -8.18
CA SER A 113 26.97 0.92 -7.21
C SER A 113 26.33 2.16 -7.85
N LYS A 114 26.87 2.63 -8.99
CA LYS A 114 26.29 3.76 -9.75
C LYS A 114 24.90 3.43 -10.29
N ALA A 115 24.73 2.26 -10.90
CA ALA A 115 23.43 1.83 -11.41
C ALA A 115 22.39 1.74 -10.29
N ILE A 116 22.76 1.16 -9.15
CA ILE A 116 21.88 1.08 -7.96
C ILE A 116 21.54 2.48 -7.44
N ARG A 117 22.50 3.42 -7.40
CA ARG A 117 22.25 4.82 -7.02
C ARG A 117 21.20 5.46 -7.92
N ILE A 118 21.36 5.36 -9.24
CA ILE A 118 20.39 5.89 -10.22
C ILE A 118 19.02 5.23 -10.05
N ALA A 119 18.97 3.91 -9.82
CA ALA A 119 17.72 3.20 -9.58
C ALA A 119 17.03 3.65 -8.27
N ARG A 120 17.80 3.93 -7.20
CA ARG A 120 17.26 4.48 -5.95
C ARG A 120 16.64 5.85 -6.18
N GLU A 121 17.34 6.74 -6.86
CA GLU A 121 16.86 8.09 -7.18
C GLU A 121 15.60 8.01 -8.05
N ALA A 122 15.61 7.19 -9.10
CA ALA A 122 14.45 6.95 -9.95
C ALA A 122 13.24 6.43 -9.15
N LEU A 123 13.44 5.51 -8.20
CA LEU A 123 12.35 4.98 -7.37
C LEU A 123 11.92 5.92 -6.24
N ALA A 124 12.80 6.80 -5.77
CA ALA A 124 12.46 7.87 -4.83
C ALA A 124 11.61 8.96 -5.49
N ASN A 125 11.69 9.10 -6.81
CA ASN A 125 10.94 10.08 -7.58
C ASN A 125 9.44 9.79 -7.67
N LYS A 126 8.62 10.82 -7.98
CA LYS A 126 7.15 10.76 -7.94
C LYS A 126 6.48 10.23 -9.22
N HIS A 127 7.20 10.18 -10.34
CA HIS A 127 6.61 9.95 -11.67
C HIS A 127 7.01 8.61 -12.32
N PHE A 128 8.05 7.97 -11.81
CA PHE A 128 8.77 6.91 -12.51
C PHE A 128 8.17 5.51 -12.29
N ASN A 129 8.11 4.66 -13.33
CA ASN A 129 7.38 3.39 -13.28
C ASN A 129 8.19 2.12 -13.62
N LEU A 130 9.06 2.13 -14.63
CA LEU A 130 9.67 0.90 -15.17
C LEU A 130 11.18 1.06 -15.40
N ILE A 131 12.01 0.22 -14.78
CA ILE A 131 13.47 0.13 -15.03
C ILE A 131 13.75 -1.20 -15.71
N LEU A 132 14.57 -1.21 -16.76
CA LEU A 132 15.21 -2.41 -17.30
C LEU A 132 16.70 -2.34 -17.01
N VAL A 133 17.18 -3.21 -16.13
CA VAL A 133 18.62 -3.39 -15.90
C VAL A 133 19.16 -4.32 -16.98
N HIS A 134 20.09 -3.82 -17.78
CA HIS A 134 20.74 -4.53 -18.87
C HIS A 134 22.20 -4.78 -18.48
N THR A 135 22.69 -6.02 -18.54
CA THR A 135 24.02 -6.33 -17.98
C THR A 135 24.71 -7.52 -18.65
N GLN A 136 26.03 -7.47 -18.73
CA GLN A 136 26.85 -8.63 -19.12
C GLN A 136 27.24 -9.52 -17.93
N GLU A 137 27.01 -9.06 -16.69
CA GLU A 137 27.34 -9.82 -15.47
C GLU A 137 26.39 -11.01 -15.30
N ASP A 138 26.76 -11.89 -14.36
CA ASP A 138 25.84 -12.88 -13.82
C ASP A 138 24.59 -12.22 -13.22
N LEU A 139 23.42 -12.62 -13.73
CA LEU A 139 22.13 -12.03 -13.36
C LEU A 139 21.75 -12.30 -11.89
N GLU A 140 22.22 -13.39 -11.28
CA GLU A 140 21.94 -13.69 -9.88
C GLU A 140 22.65 -12.68 -8.98
N LYS A 141 23.95 -12.46 -9.22
CA LYS A 141 24.76 -11.45 -8.52
C LYS A 141 24.19 -10.05 -8.67
N VAL A 142 23.82 -9.64 -9.88
CA VAL A 142 23.24 -8.32 -10.14
C VAL A 142 21.92 -8.16 -9.39
N PHE A 143 21.08 -9.18 -9.42
CA PHE A 143 19.79 -9.17 -8.75
C PHE A 143 19.93 -9.07 -7.22
N ASP A 144 20.84 -9.83 -6.62
CA ASP A 144 21.16 -9.74 -5.18
C ASP A 144 21.61 -8.33 -4.79
N ASN A 145 22.51 -7.76 -5.59
CA ASN A 145 22.98 -6.39 -5.41
C ASN A 145 21.85 -5.37 -5.46
N PHE A 146 20.86 -5.53 -6.35
CA PHE A 146 19.68 -4.66 -6.37
C PHE A 146 18.73 -4.90 -5.20
N VAL A 147 18.48 -6.15 -4.79
CA VAL A 147 17.60 -6.41 -3.64
C VAL A 147 18.20 -5.81 -2.36
N ILE A 148 19.49 -6.02 -2.10
CA ILE A 148 20.19 -5.42 -0.96
C ILE A 148 20.25 -3.89 -1.15
N GLY A 149 20.59 -3.46 -2.36
CA GLY A 149 20.67 -2.08 -2.81
C GLY A 149 19.45 -1.23 -2.51
N LEU A 150 18.26 -1.79 -2.64
CA LEU A 150 16.99 -1.05 -2.57
C LEU A 150 16.31 -1.11 -1.20
N ASN A 151 16.84 -1.89 -0.26
CA ASN A 151 16.29 -2.04 1.07
C ASN A 151 17.13 -1.28 2.12
N VAL A 152 16.49 -0.98 3.25
CA VAL A 152 17.18 -0.49 4.46
C VAL A 152 17.60 -1.67 5.34
N PRO A 153 18.62 -1.53 6.20
CA PRO A 153 18.98 -2.55 7.17
C PRO A 153 17.79 -2.87 8.08
N ARG A 154 17.50 -4.15 8.26
CA ARG A 154 16.39 -4.69 9.04
C ARG A 154 16.82 -5.11 10.43
N PHE A 155 17.99 -5.74 10.57
CA PHE A 155 18.48 -6.36 11.80
C PHE A 155 19.36 -5.44 12.65
N ALA A 156 19.80 -4.30 12.10
CA ALA A 156 20.66 -3.33 12.78
C ALA A 156 20.17 -2.93 14.19
N ASN A 157 18.85 -2.80 14.37
CA ASN A 157 18.24 -2.41 15.64
C ASN A 157 17.63 -3.59 16.44
N GLU A 158 17.77 -4.84 15.97
CA GLU A 158 17.26 -5.99 16.72
C GLU A 158 18.10 -6.24 17.98
N GLN A 159 17.40 -6.40 19.11
CA GLN A 159 18.01 -6.86 20.35
C GLN A 159 18.09 -8.39 20.32
N ILE A 160 19.32 -8.91 20.31
CA ILE A 160 19.59 -10.33 20.33
C ILE A 160 19.94 -10.70 21.77
N HIS A 161 19.21 -11.65 22.34
CA HIS A 161 19.53 -12.16 23.67
C HIS A 161 20.62 -13.23 23.54
N GLU A 162 21.81 -12.93 24.06
CA GLU A 162 22.95 -13.84 24.06
C GLU A 162 22.91 -14.72 25.31
N SER A 163 22.45 -15.95 25.15
CA SER A 163 22.59 -16.97 26.21
C SER A 163 24.03 -17.49 26.27
N HIS A 164 24.38 -18.16 27.38
CA HIS A 164 25.73 -18.73 27.54
C HIS A 164 26.08 -19.75 26.44
N ASP A 165 25.09 -20.53 26.00
CA ASP A 165 25.25 -21.50 24.91
C ASP A 165 25.56 -20.79 23.59
N LEU A 166 24.83 -19.72 23.28
CA LEU A 166 25.04 -18.93 22.07
C LEU A 166 26.43 -18.27 22.09
N GLN A 167 26.80 -17.64 23.20
CA GLN A 167 28.12 -17.01 23.35
C GLN A 167 29.25 -18.02 23.12
N THR A 168 29.19 -19.18 23.76
CA THR A 168 30.20 -20.25 23.64
C THR A 168 30.34 -20.75 22.20
N PHE A 169 29.22 -20.79 21.46
CA PHE A 169 29.22 -21.13 20.04
C PHE A 169 29.85 -20.03 19.19
N LEU A 170 29.45 -18.76 19.37
CA LEU A 170 29.97 -17.62 18.61
C LEU A 170 31.48 -17.49 18.79
N ASP A 171 31.99 -17.61 20.03
CA ASP A 171 33.43 -17.54 20.33
C ASP A 171 34.30 -18.50 19.50
N LYS A 172 33.73 -19.59 18.99
CA LYS A 172 34.45 -20.64 18.24
C LYS A 172 34.08 -20.71 16.76
N TRP A 173 32.84 -20.38 16.41
CA TRP A 173 32.24 -20.70 15.11
C TRP A 173 31.60 -19.51 14.41
N GLU A 174 31.76 -18.29 14.93
CA GLU A 174 31.23 -17.07 14.31
C GLU A 174 31.71 -16.92 12.86
N ASP A 175 33.00 -17.04 12.58
CA ASP A 175 33.54 -16.91 11.21
C ASP A 175 32.91 -17.90 10.23
N ALA A 176 32.68 -19.15 10.68
CA ALA A 176 32.05 -20.17 9.85
C ALA A 176 30.57 -19.84 9.59
N LEU A 177 29.88 -19.28 10.58
CA LEU A 177 28.50 -18.83 10.45
C LEU A 177 28.40 -17.62 9.53
N LEU A 178 29.27 -16.63 9.69
CA LEU A 178 29.32 -15.44 8.83
C LEU A 178 29.64 -15.81 7.37
N LYS A 179 30.47 -16.83 7.15
CA LYS A 179 30.73 -17.35 5.80
C LYS A 179 29.51 -18.06 5.19
N ALA A 180 28.68 -18.69 6.01
CA ALA A 180 27.47 -19.38 5.57
C ALA A 180 26.27 -18.44 5.35
N VAL A 181 26.34 -17.20 5.84
CA VAL A 181 25.30 -16.16 5.70
C VAL A 181 25.79 -15.07 4.76
N GLY A 182 25.34 -15.11 3.51
CA GLY A 182 25.66 -14.11 2.49
C GLY A 182 24.41 -13.53 1.82
N ASP A 183 24.62 -13.01 0.61
CA ASP A 183 23.58 -12.36 -0.20
C ASP A 183 22.31 -13.23 -0.37
N PRO A 184 22.39 -14.55 -0.68
CA PRO A 184 21.19 -15.37 -0.84
C PRO A 184 20.36 -15.49 0.44
N GLN A 185 21.01 -15.68 1.58
CA GLN A 185 20.36 -15.76 2.89
C GLN A 185 19.70 -14.42 3.24
N TYR A 186 20.43 -13.32 3.06
CA TYR A 186 19.89 -11.98 3.30
C TYR A 186 18.67 -11.69 2.42
N ARG A 187 18.79 -11.90 1.11
CA ARG A 187 17.68 -11.80 0.16
C ARG A 187 16.49 -12.63 0.60
N TRP A 188 16.69 -13.87 1.03
CA TRP A 188 15.59 -14.70 1.48
C TRP A 188 14.80 -14.05 2.62
N THR A 189 15.49 -13.39 3.56
CA THR A 189 14.85 -12.74 4.72
C THR A 189 14.10 -11.45 4.38
N THR A 190 14.50 -10.73 3.33
CA THR A 190 13.87 -9.47 2.94
C THR A 190 12.52 -9.70 2.25
N ALA A 191 12.27 -10.91 1.71
CA ALA A 191 11.02 -11.21 1.01
C ALA A 191 9.83 -11.11 1.96
N LYS A 192 8.77 -10.38 1.56
CA LYS A 192 7.59 -10.18 2.42
C LYS A 192 6.99 -11.47 3.00
N LYS A 193 7.01 -12.57 2.24
CA LYS A 193 6.52 -13.89 2.66
C LYS A 193 7.36 -14.53 3.78
N ASN A 194 8.61 -14.10 3.94
CA ASN A 194 9.61 -14.64 4.85
C ASN A 194 9.95 -13.67 5.99
N ALA A 195 9.32 -12.49 6.02
CA ALA A 195 9.71 -11.40 6.90
C ALA A 195 9.45 -11.66 8.40
N CYS A 196 8.78 -12.75 8.80
CA CYS A 196 8.55 -13.04 10.22
C CYS A 196 9.51 -14.08 10.79
N ASP A 197 9.85 -13.94 12.07
CA ASP A 197 10.77 -14.83 12.80
C ASP A 197 10.35 -16.30 12.74
N LYS A 198 9.03 -16.56 12.76
CA LYS A 198 8.50 -17.92 12.64
C LYS A 198 8.86 -18.56 11.29
N ALA A 199 8.81 -17.79 10.20
CA ALA A 199 9.18 -18.29 8.88
C ALA A 199 10.69 -18.55 8.80
N LEU A 200 11.50 -17.60 9.28
CA LEU A 200 12.96 -17.73 9.32
C LEU A 200 13.40 -18.95 10.13
N ASN A 201 12.95 -19.05 11.38
CA ASN A 201 13.27 -20.18 12.25
C ASN A 201 12.84 -21.52 11.63
N GLY A 202 11.63 -21.57 11.05
CA GLY A 202 11.15 -22.76 10.36
C GLY A 202 11.99 -23.15 9.14
N ALA A 203 12.49 -22.19 8.37
CA ALA A 203 13.34 -22.43 7.20
C ALA A 203 14.73 -22.94 7.60
N VAL A 204 15.34 -22.31 8.61
CA VAL A 204 16.66 -22.71 9.14
C VAL A 204 16.58 -24.11 9.74
N GLN A 205 15.58 -24.41 10.57
CA GLN A 205 15.43 -25.74 11.17
C GLN A 205 15.25 -26.85 10.12
N LYS A 206 14.50 -26.55 9.05
CA LYS A 206 14.30 -27.50 7.94
C LYS A 206 15.52 -27.59 7.02
N GLY A 207 16.33 -26.54 6.94
CA GLY A 207 17.42 -26.41 5.95
C GLY A 207 16.86 -26.12 4.57
N ALA A 208 15.72 -25.43 4.51
CA ALA A 208 15.15 -25.00 3.24
C ALA A 208 16.12 -24.02 2.57
N ALA A 209 16.36 -24.18 1.27
CA ALA A 209 17.27 -23.29 0.53
C ALA A 209 16.91 -21.81 0.80
N PRO A 210 17.89 -20.93 1.12
CA PRO A 210 19.35 -21.15 1.05
C PRO A 210 20.01 -21.55 2.41
N TRP A 211 19.25 -22.05 3.38
CA TRP A 211 19.69 -22.28 4.77
C TRP A 211 20.34 -23.66 5.03
N GLY A 212 20.68 -24.42 3.98
CA GLY A 212 21.23 -25.78 4.12
C GLY A 212 22.54 -25.81 4.91
N GLU A 213 23.54 -25.04 4.47
CA GLU A 213 24.86 -24.98 5.12
C GLU A 213 24.78 -24.44 6.56
N VAL A 214 23.94 -23.42 6.77
CA VAL A 214 23.68 -22.85 8.10
C VAL A 214 23.10 -23.90 9.04
N LYS A 215 22.11 -24.67 8.59
CA LYS A 215 21.56 -25.79 9.38
C LYS A 215 22.62 -26.84 9.69
N ASP A 216 23.44 -27.21 8.72
CA ASP A 216 24.46 -28.23 8.92
C ASP A 216 25.51 -27.78 9.93
N LEU A 217 25.90 -26.49 9.94
CA LEU A 217 26.75 -25.91 10.97
C LEU A 217 26.08 -25.93 12.35
N LEU A 218 24.87 -25.35 12.45
CA LEU A 218 24.16 -25.23 13.73
C LEU A 218 23.82 -26.60 14.34
N SER A 219 23.47 -27.59 13.53
CA SER A 219 23.15 -28.94 14.02
C SER A 219 24.35 -29.72 14.57
N ARG A 220 25.56 -29.43 14.08
CA ARG A 220 26.80 -30.04 14.58
C ARG A 220 27.30 -29.35 15.83
N GLU A 221 27.30 -28.02 15.83
CA GLU A 221 28.06 -27.23 16.79
C GLU A 221 27.18 -26.49 17.83
N LEU A 222 25.88 -26.32 17.58
CA LEU A 222 24.91 -25.68 18.49
C LEU A 222 23.70 -26.59 18.75
N GLN A 223 23.84 -27.50 19.72
CA GLN A 223 22.81 -28.50 20.02
C GLN A 223 21.48 -27.88 20.48
N ASN A 224 21.53 -26.70 21.12
CA ASN A 224 20.35 -26.00 21.60
C ASN A 224 19.61 -25.32 20.44
N ARG A 225 18.55 -25.95 19.95
CA ARG A 225 17.74 -25.47 18.82
C ARG A 225 16.99 -24.17 19.06
N THR A 226 16.77 -23.76 20.32
CA THR A 226 16.10 -22.49 20.61
C THR A 226 16.98 -21.29 20.28
N GLU A 227 18.30 -21.49 20.24
CA GLU A 227 19.28 -20.44 19.95
C GLU A 227 19.57 -20.23 18.46
N TRP A 228 19.10 -21.13 17.59
CA TRP A 228 19.39 -21.06 16.16
C TRP A 228 18.90 -19.77 15.52
N LEU A 229 17.73 -19.28 15.94
CA LEU A 229 17.19 -18.02 15.43
C LEU A 229 18.09 -16.83 15.85
N ASN A 230 18.57 -16.82 17.10
CA ASN A 230 19.44 -15.76 17.61
C ASN A 230 20.80 -15.77 16.91
N ALA A 231 21.40 -16.95 16.70
CA ALA A 231 22.64 -17.10 15.94
C ALA A 231 22.48 -16.56 14.51
N VAL A 232 21.40 -16.91 13.82
CA VAL A 232 21.15 -16.42 12.44
C VAL A 232 20.92 -14.92 12.42
N LYS A 233 20.16 -14.37 13.37
CA LYS A 233 19.97 -12.92 13.49
C LYS A 233 21.28 -12.18 13.76
N HIS A 234 22.17 -12.76 14.56
CA HIS A 234 23.51 -12.23 14.81
C HIS A 234 24.31 -12.14 13.51
N ALA A 235 24.36 -13.23 12.75
CA ALA A 235 25.07 -13.25 11.48
C ALA A 235 24.48 -12.27 10.45
N LEU A 236 23.15 -12.14 10.39
CA LEU A 236 22.47 -11.17 9.51
C LEU A 236 22.74 -9.73 9.93
N LYS A 237 22.83 -9.45 11.24
CA LYS A 237 23.19 -8.13 11.76
C LYS A 237 24.63 -7.76 11.39
N VAL A 238 25.57 -8.68 11.60
CA VAL A 238 26.99 -8.48 11.20
C VAL A 238 27.11 -8.33 9.68
N PHE A 239 26.32 -9.08 8.91
CA PHE A 239 26.23 -8.90 7.45
C PHE A 239 25.80 -7.46 7.09
N GLU A 240 24.75 -6.93 7.73
CA GLU A 240 24.29 -5.55 7.50
C GLU A 240 25.36 -4.51 7.86
N GLU A 241 26.07 -4.70 8.97
CA GLU A 241 27.14 -3.81 9.40
C GLU A 241 28.31 -3.80 8.39
N ASN A 242 28.75 -4.98 7.96
CA ASN A 242 29.83 -5.13 6.97
C ASN A 242 29.44 -4.61 5.58
N GLN A 243 28.17 -4.68 5.24
CA GLN A 243 27.63 -4.30 3.92
C GLN A 243 26.90 -2.96 3.96
N LYS A 244 27.07 -2.14 5.01
CA LYS A 244 26.31 -0.90 5.24
C LYS A 244 26.25 0.03 4.03
N ALA A 245 27.36 0.17 3.29
CA ALA A 245 27.44 1.02 2.09
C ALA A 245 26.55 0.53 0.92
N ARG A 246 26.19 -0.75 0.90
CA ARG A 246 25.29 -1.33 -0.12
C ARG A 246 23.83 -1.04 0.16
N PHE A 247 23.42 -0.63 1.35
CA PHE A 247 22.01 -0.41 1.66
C PHE A 247 21.52 0.97 1.21
N SER A 248 20.20 1.09 1.04
CA SER A 248 19.55 2.38 0.87
C SER A 248 19.41 3.08 2.23
N GLU A 249 19.46 4.41 2.23
CA GLU A 249 19.13 5.21 3.42
C GLU A 249 17.62 5.33 3.65
N THR A 250 16.84 5.13 2.59
CA THR A 250 15.37 5.24 2.62
C THR A 250 14.71 3.94 2.16
N ASP A 251 13.59 3.59 2.78
CA ASP A 251 12.82 2.42 2.36
C ASP A 251 12.07 2.71 1.06
N LEU A 252 12.51 2.05 -0.02
CA LEU A 252 11.91 2.15 -1.35
C LEU A 252 10.78 1.13 -1.56
N GLY A 253 10.45 0.32 -0.55
CA GLY A 253 9.39 -0.69 -0.57
C GLY A 253 9.67 -1.86 -1.51
N ALA A 254 10.94 -2.20 -1.71
CA ALA A 254 11.41 -3.30 -2.58
C ALA A 254 11.31 -4.66 -1.87
N ALA A 255 10.10 -5.04 -1.44
CA ALA A 255 9.82 -6.23 -0.63
C ALA A 255 9.21 -7.42 -1.40
N TYR A 256 8.96 -7.25 -2.70
CA TYR A 256 8.37 -8.27 -3.57
C TYR A 256 9.15 -8.40 -4.88
N TRP A 257 9.51 -9.62 -5.27
CA TRP A 257 10.28 -9.91 -6.47
C TRP A 257 10.09 -11.35 -6.91
N GLY A 258 10.50 -11.64 -8.15
CA GLY A 258 10.69 -12.99 -8.67
C GLY A 258 12.17 -13.24 -8.92
N ASP A 259 12.69 -14.37 -8.43
CA ASP A 259 14.10 -14.77 -8.53
C ASP A 259 14.31 -16.00 -9.44
N GLY A 260 13.27 -16.43 -10.16
CA GLY A 260 13.31 -17.56 -11.08
C GLY A 260 14.08 -17.28 -12.39
N GLN A 261 13.62 -17.88 -13.50
CA GLN A 261 14.22 -17.66 -14.83
C GLN A 261 14.11 -16.19 -15.27
N VAL A 262 12.97 -15.57 -14.98
CA VAL A 262 12.74 -14.14 -15.24
C VAL A 262 12.80 -13.41 -13.91
N LYS A 263 13.80 -12.52 -13.79
CA LYS A 263 14.04 -11.76 -12.57
C LYS A 263 13.38 -10.40 -12.64
N PHE A 264 12.72 -10.00 -11.56
CA PHE A 264 12.11 -8.68 -11.44
C PHE A 264 12.01 -8.24 -9.98
N ILE A 265 12.02 -6.93 -9.71
CA ILE A 265 11.75 -6.35 -8.39
C ILE A 265 10.57 -5.39 -8.48
N ARG A 266 9.63 -5.50 -7.56
CA ARG A 266 8.54 -4.55 -7.38
C ARG A 266 8.77 -3.72 -6.13
N ALA A 267 9.15 -2.46 -6.34
CA ALA A 267 9.29 -1.45 -5.30
C ALA A 267 7.93 -0.82 -4.95
N ALA A 268 7.89 0.18 -4.06
CA ALA A 268 6.67 0.95 -3.80
C ALA A 268 6.24 1.75 -5.05
N ARG A 269 7.19 2.47 -5.67
CA ARG A 269 6.90 3.43 -6.75
C ARG A 269 7.20 2.93 -8.17
N GLY A 270 8.07 1.92 -8.33
CA GLY A 270 8.40 1.38 -9.65
C GLY A 270 8.53 -0.14 -9.72
N PHE A 271 8.90 -0.62 -10.89
CA PHE A 271 9.13 -2.02 -11.24
C PHE A 271 10.45 -2.13 -11.98
N ILE A 272 11.26 -3.13 -11.64
CA ILE A 272 12.57 -3.37 -12.25
C ILE A 272 12.55 -4.74 -12.92
N ALA A 273 12.88 -4.79 -14.20
CA ALA A 273 13.16 -6.00 -14.95
C ALA A 273 14.67 -6.16 -15.14
N PHE A 274 15.14 -7.40 -15.27
CA PHE A 274 16.56 -7.70 -15.50
C PHE A 274 16.74 -8.49 -16.78
N LYS A 275 17.76 -8.14 -17.56
CA LYS A 275 18.07 -8.76 -18.84
C LYS A 275 19.58 -8.89 -19.04
N SER A 276 20.02 -10.04 -19.53
CA SER A 276 21.43 -10.23 -19.90
C SER A 276 21.69 -9.64 -21.29
N LYS A 277 22.84 -8.99 -21.51
CA LYS A 277 23.25 -8.59 -22.87
C LYS A 277 23.55 -9.81 -23.77
N ASN A 278 23.73 -11.00 -23.18
CA ASN A 278 24.14 -12.22 -23.89
C ASN A 278 22.98 -13.05 -24.46
N ASP A 279 21.74 -12.75 -24.10
CA ASP A 279 20.56 -13.53 -24.51
C ASP A 279 20.06 -13.22 -25.93
N GLY A 280 20.60 -12.17 -26.57
CA GLY A 280 20.27 -11.76 -27.94
C GLY A 280 18.85 -11.20 -28.14
N GLU A 281 18.06 -11.13 -27.08
CA GLU A 281 16.69 -10.60 -27.13
C GLU A 281 16.70 -9.06 -27.22
N GLU A 282 15.65 -8.49 -27.83
CA GLU A 282 15.31 -7.08 -27.74
C GLU A 282 14.96 -6.65 -26.29
N LEU A 283 15.07 -5.36 -26.00
CA LEU A 283 14.94 -4.82 -24.64
C LEU A 283 13.48 -4.80 -24.14
N LEU A 284 12.55 -4.30 -24.95
CA LEU A 284 11.14 -4.14 -24.61
C LEU A 284 10.42 -5.49 -24.40
N PRO A 285 10.67 -6.55 -25.18
CA PRO A 285 10.16 -7.89 -24.87
C PRO A 285 10.59 -8.40 -23.50
N ALA A 286 11.83 -8.12 -23.06
CA ALA A 286 12.28 -8.53 -21.73
C ALA A 286 11.45 -7.87 -20.60
N VAL A 287 11.12 -6.58 -20.73
CA VAL A 287 10.22 -5.88 -19.80
C VAL A 287 8.84 -6.54 -19.78
N ARG A 288 8.30 -6.88 -20.96
CA ARG A 288 7.00 -7.56 -21.08
C ARG A 288 6.99 -8.92 -20.39
N ARG A 289 8.04 -9.72 -20.59
CA ARG A 289 8.18 -11.03 -19.91
C ARG A 289 8.26 -10.87 -18.40
N ALA A 290 9.01 -9.89 -17.90
CA ALA A 290 9.09 -9.60 -16.47
C ALA A 290 7.73 -9.18 -15.88
N LEU A 291 6.98 -8.32 -16.57
CA LEU A 291 5.63 -7.94 -16.17
C LEU A 291 4.67 -9.14 -16.20
N LYS A 292 4.80 -10.03 -17.19
CA LYS A 292 4.03 -11.27 -17.27
C LYS A 292 4.33 -12.20 -16.10
N GLU A 293 5.61 -12.42 -15.79
CA GLU A 293 6.05 -13.23 -14.66
C GLU A 293 5.59 -12.64 -13.32
N TRP A 294 5.59 -11.31 -13.20
CA TRP A 294 5.03 -10.64 -12.04
C TRP A 294 3.55 -10.97 -11.83
N ASN A 295 2.80 -11.16 -12.92
CA ASN A 295 1.37 -11.41 -12.92
C ASN A 295 0.59 -10.38 -12.06
N PRO A 296 0.53 -9.10 -12.48
CA PRO A 296 -0.12 -8.05 -11.71
C PRO A 296 -1.57 -8.41 -11.46
N ARG A 297 -2.02 -8.30 -10.21
CA ARG A 297 -3.39 -8.65 -9.82
C ARG A 297 -4.43 -7.84 -10.61
N PRO A 298 -5.63 -8.38 -10.90
CA PRO A 298 -6.66 -7.66 -11.65
C PRO A 298 -6.98 -6.24 -11.11
N PRO A 299 -7.14 -5.99 -9.80
CA PRO A 299 -7.36 -4.63 -9.30
C PRO A 299 -6.17 -3.68 -9.54
N ARG A 300 -4.94 -4.21 -9.58
CA ARG A 300 -3.75 -3.41 -9.94
C ARG A 300 -3.82 -3.00 -11.40
N LEU A 301 -4.15 -3.93 -12.31
CA LEU A 301 -4.30 -3.60 -13.73
C LEU A 301 -5.38 -2.53 -13.94
N MET A 302 -6.52 -2.65 -13.26
CA MET A 302 -7.59 -1.64 -13.31
C MET A 302 -7.09 -0.24 -12.89
N LEU A 303 -6.35 -0.16 -11.78
CA LEU A 303 -5.80 1.11 -11.30
C LEU A 303 -4.70 1.67 -12.22
N THR A 304 -3.87 0.80 -12.79
CA THR A 304 -2.87 1.21 -13.77
C THR A 304 -3.55 1.74 -15.04
N LYS A 305 -4.60 1.07 -15.53
CA LYS A 305 -5.40 1.55 -16.67
C LYS A 305 -6.08 2.87 -16.37
N LEU A 306 -6.67 3.05 -15.18
CA LEU A 306 -7.25 4.33 -14.77
C LEU A 306 -6.22 5.46 -14.80
N ARG A 307 -4.99 5.21 -14.34
CA ARG A 307 -3.89 6.18 -14.43
C ARG A 307 -3.54 6.51 -15.88
N ALA A 308 -3.48 5.51 -16.76
CA ALA A 308 -3.21 5.70 -18.18
C ALA A 308 -4.30 6.56 -18.84
N GLU A 309 -5.57 6.27 -18.59
CA GLU A 309 -6.71 7.07 -19.09
C GLU A 309 -6.67 8.50 -18.57
N MET A 310 -6.31 8.71 -17.30
CA MET A 310 -6.15 10.05 -16.73
C MET A 310 -5.00 10.82 -17.38
N ASN A 311 -3.90 10.17 -17.73
CA ASN A 311 -2.78 10.80 -18.44
C ASN A 311 -3.13 11.14 -19.89
N GLU A 312 -3.89 10.28 -20.58
CA GLU A 312 -4.22 10.44 -22.00
C GLU A 312 -5.38 11.42 -22.23
N ARG A 313 -6.43 11.32 -21.40
CA ARG A 313 -7.70 12.05 -21.59
C ARG A 313 -7.99 13.05 -20.49
N GLY A 314 -7.12 13.17 -19.48
CA GLY A 314 -7.38 14.02 -18.31
C GLY A 314 -7.69 15.47 -18.66
N ILE A 315 -7.04 16.04 -19.67
CA ILE A 315 -7.29 17.42 -20.12
C ILE A 315 -8.66 17.54 -20.81
N GLU A 316 -8.97 16.64 -21.75
CA GLU A 316 -10.27 16.61 -22.45
C GLU A 316 -11.43 16.54 -21.46
N VAL A 317 -11.27 15.73 -20.40
CA VAL A 317 -12.31 15.50 -19.40
C VAL A 317 -12.37 16.61 -18.34
N GLN A 318 -11.30 17.38 -18.14
CA GLN A 318 -11.27 18.48 -17.17
C GLN A 318 -12.27 19.58 -17.51
N ASP A 319 -12.38 19.96 -18.77
CA ASP A 319 -13.31 21.01 -19.21
C ASP A 319 -14.76 20.63 -18.86
N ASP A 320 -15.12 19.36 -19.07
CA ASP A 320 -16.43 18.82 -18.68
C ASP A 320 -16.64 18.75 -17.16
N ALA A 321 -15.58 18.51 -16.39
CA ALA A 321 -15.64 18.37 -14.93
C ALA A 321 -15.66 19.72 -14.20
N LEU A 322 -15.11 20.78 -14.79
CA LEU A 322 -15.13 22.13 -14.21
C LEU A 322 -16.53 22.77 -14.27
N GLY A 323 -17.32 22.42 -15.30
CA GLY A 323 -18.64 22.97 -15.53
C GLY A 323 -18.60 24.44 -15.98
N ASP A 324 -19.73 25.13 -15.84
CA ASP A 324 -19.86 26.53 -16.30
C ASP A 324 -19.01 27.50 -15.45
N PRO A 325 -18.46 28.58 -16.05
CA PRO A 325 -17.66 29.58 -15.34
C PRO A 325 -18.33 30.17 -14.08
N ASP A 326 -19.66 30.31 -14.10
CA ASP A 326 -20.44 30.83 -12.97
C ASP A 326 -20.36 29.92 -11.74
N VAL A 327 -20.28 28.60 -11.95
CA VAL A 327 -20.11 27.61 -10.87
C VAL A 327 -18.72 27.74 -10.24
N GLY A 328 -17.69 27.84 -11.08
CA GLY A 328 -16.32 28.07 -10.65
C GLY A 328 -16.14 29.39 -9.90
N ALA A 329 -16.79 30.46 -10.36
CA ALA A 329 -16.76 31.76 -9.70
C ALA A 329 -17.38 31.71 -8.30
N MET A 330 -18.53 31.03 -8.14
CA MET A 330 -19.17 30.89 -6.84
C MET A 330 -18.36 30.04 -5.87
N TRP A 331 -17.72 28.97 -6.37
CA TRP A 331 -16.76 28.20 -5.57
C TRP A 331 -15.59 29.05 -5.09
N TYR A 332 -14.93 29.76 -6.01
CA TYR A 332 -13.73 30.52 -5.68
C TYR A 332 -14.04 31.66 -4.70
N ARG A 333 -15.21 32.31 -4.84
CA ARG A 333 -15.72 33.26 -3.85
C ARG A 333 -15.80 32.66 -2.45
N ARG A 334 -16.35 31.45 -2.30
CA ARG A 334 -16.45 30.77 -1.00
C ARG A 334 -15.09 30.44 -0.40
N VAL A 335 -14.08 30.19 -1.22
CA VAL A 335 -12.69 30.00 -0.77
C VAL A 335 -12.10 31.32 -0.25
N LEU A 336 -12.29 32.42 -1.00
CA LEU A 336 -11.78 33.74 -0.62
C LEU A 336 -12.45 34.32 0.63
N GLU A 337 -13.72 34.00 0.86
CA GLU A 337 -14.50 34.45 2.02
C GLU A 337 -14.35 33.53 3.25
N ALA A 338 -13.61 32.42 3.15
CA ALA A 338 -13.44 31.45 4.24
C ALA A 338 -12.45 31.95 5.31
N ASP A 339 -12.74 31.68 6.58
CA ASP A 339 -11.74 31.76 7.65
C ASP A 339 -10.77 30.55 7.61
N GLU A 340 -9.61 30.67 8.29
CA GLU A 340 -8.57 29.62 8.31
C GLU A 340 -9.09 28.25 8.75
N GLN A 341 -10.14 28.21 9.58
CA GLN A 341 -10.66 26.97 10.14
C GLN A 341 -11.68 26.28 9.23
N ASN A 342 -12.37 27.04 8.39
CA ASN A 342 -13.35 26.54 7.42
C ASN A 342 -12.74 26.29 6.03
N LEU A 343 -11.60 26.91 5.73
CA LEU A 343 -10.92 26.83 4.44
C LEU A 343 -10.67 25.36 4.03
N ASP A 344 -10.07 24.56 4.93
CA ASP A 344 -9.74 23.16 4.65
C ASP A 344 -10.97 22.33 4.27
N TRP A 345 -12.12 22.56 4.91
CA TRP A 345 -13.35 21.85 4.59
C TRP A 345 -13.91 22.25 3.22
N ILE A 346 -13.93 23.56 2.90
CA ILE A 346 -14.42 24.07 1.61
C ILE A 346 -13.53 23.54 0.47
N VAL A 347 -12.22 23.58 0.65
CA VAL A 347 -11.25 23.06 -0.33
C VAL A 347 -11.45 21.56 -0.52
N ASN A 348 -11.39 20.76 0.56
CA ASN A 348 -11.49 19.30 0.46
C ASN A 348 -12.82 18.83 -0.14
N SER A 349 -13.94 19.42 0.26
CA SER A 349 -15.26 19.05 -0.27
C SER A 349 -15.43 19.39 -1.75
N THR A 350 -14.76 20.43 -2.24
CA THR A 350 -14.81 20.80 -3.67
C THR A 350 -13.89 19.92 -4.49
N VAL A 351 -12.66 19.70 -4.01
CA VAL A 351 -11.71 18.77 -4.66
C VAL A 351 -12.33 17.38 -4.80
N GLN A 352 -13.05 16.90 -3.79
CA GLN A 352 -13.74 15.62 -3.86
C GLN A 352 -14.81 15.60 -4.97
N LYS A 353 -15.63 16.64 -5.10
CA LYS A 353 -16.67 16.72 -6.14
C LYS A 353 -16.09 16.76 -7.55
N HIS A 354 -15.04 17.56 -7.78
CA HIS A 354 -14.36 17.59 -9.08
C HIS A 354 -13.68 16.26 -9.39
N ALA A 355 -13.09 15.59 -8.38
CA ALA A 355 -12.53 14.26 -8.55
C ALA A 355 -13.60 13.22 -8.91
N GLU A 356 -14.77 13.26 -8.28
CA GLU A 356 -15.91 12.39 -8.61
C GLU A 356 -16.38 12.61 -10.06
N GLN A 357 -16.57 13.87 -10.48
CA GLN A 357 -16.98 14.22 -11.84
C GLN A 357 -15.94 13.79 -12.89
N LEU A 358 -14.66 13.98 -12.61
CA LEU A 358 -13.56 13.51 -13.47
C LEU A 358 -13.58 11.98 -13.58
N LEU A 359 -13.73 11.27 -12.46
CA LEU A 359 -13.77 9.82 -12.43
C LEU A 359 -14.98 9.25 -13.18
N ASP A 360 -16.16 9.83 -13.06
CA ASP A 360 -17.37 9.37 -13.76
C ASP A 360 -17.20 9.29 -15.28
N ARG A 361 -16.32 10.13 -15.84
CA ARG A 361 -16.01 10.15 -17.28
C ARG A 361 -14.90 9.18 -17.67
N LEU A 362 -13.97 8.88 -16.77
CA LEU A 362 -12.87 7.93 -17.01
C LEU A 362 -13.28 6.48 -16.72
N LEU A 363 -14.19 6.26 -15.76
CA LEU A 363 -14.61 4.93 -15.30
C LEU A 363 -15.23 4.01 -16.37
N PRO A 364 -15.97 4.49 -17.40
CA PRO A 364 -16.51 3.63 -18.45
C PRO A 364 -15.42 2.81 -19.17
N ASN A 365 -14.30 3.44 -19.56
CA ASN A 365 -13.18 2.78 -20.24
C ASN A 365 -12.51 1.75 -19.32
N VAL A 366 -12.32 2.08 -18.05
CA VAL A 366 -11.74 1.17 -17.04
C VAL A 366 -12.69 -0.01 -16.76
N SER A 367 -14.01 0.23 -16.77
CA SER A 367 -15.03 -0.81 -16.60
C SER A 367 -15.04 -1.79 -17.77
N GLU A 368 -14.92 -1.29 -19.01
CA GLU A 368 -14.75 -2.14 -20.19
C GLU A 368 -13.47 -2.97 -20.11
N PHE A 369 -12.35 -2.35 -19.73
CA PHE A 369 -11.09 -3.05 -19.51
C PHE A 369 -11.21 -4.14 -18.42
N ALA A 370 -11.91 -3.88 -17.33
CA ALA A 370 -12.16 -4.87 -16.28
C ALA A 370 -13.00 -6.07 -16.77
N LYS A 371 -13.96 -5.84 -17.68
CA LYS A 371 -14.71 -6.92 -18.34
C LYS A 371 -13.80 -7.76 -19.24
N ARG A 372 -12.85 -7.13 -19.95
CA ARG A 372 -11.83 -7.84 -20.74
C ARG A 372 -10.89 -8.67 -19.87
N ILE A 373 -10.50 -8.17 -18.69
CA ILE A 373 -9.75 -8.97 -17.70
C ILE A 373 -10.52 -10.24 -17.31
N ARG A 374 -11.81 -10.10 -16.97
CA ARG A 374 -12.65 -11.26 -16.66
C ARG A 374 -12.73 -12.25 -17.84
N ALA A 375 -12.86 -11.74 -19.06
CA ALA A 375 -12.92 -12.58 -20.26
C ALA A 375 -11.60 -13.33 -20.50
N ALA A 376 -10.45 -12.68 -20.28
CA ALA A 376 -9.12 -13.30 -20.39
C ALA A 376 -8.89 -14.45 -19.38
N ASP A 377 -9.55 -14.39 -18.22
CA ASP A 377 -9.57 -15.49 -17.24
C ASP A 377 -10.68 -16.53 -17.51
N GLY A 378 -11.48 -16.37 -18.56
CA GLY A 378 -12.64 -17.23 -18.87
C GLY A 378 -12.30 -18.70 -19.10
N GLN A 379 -11.03 -19.02 -19.36
CA GLN A 379 -10.53 -20.38 -19.52
C GLN A 379 -10.21 -21.07 -18.17
N ARG A 380 -10.23 -20.33 -17.05
CA ARG A 380 -10.03 -20.85 -15.69
C ARG A 380 -11.34 -20.84 -14.93
N THR A 381 -11.48 -21.79 -14.00
CA THR A 381 -12.53 -21.66 -12.98
C THR A 381 -12.20 -20.48 -12.03
N PRO A 382 -13.19 -19.86 -11.36
CA PRO A 382 -12.92 -18.77 -10.43
C PRO A 382 -11.89 -19.11 -9.33
N PRO A 383 -11.92 -20.30 -8.67
CA PRO A 383 -10.89 -20.66 -7.70
C PRO A 383 -9.48 -20.73 -8.29
N GLU A 384 -9.33 -21.29 -9.50
CA GLU A 384 -8.04 -21.36 -10.19
C GLU A 384 -7.50 -19.97 -10.54
N ALA A 385 -8.36 -19.08 -11.07
CA ALA A 385 -7.98 -17.71 -11.37
C ALA A 385 -7.54 -16.95 -10.10
N ILE A 386 -8.27 -17.13 -8.99
CA ILE A 386 -7.94 -16.49 -7.71
C ILE A 386 -6.60 -17.01 -7.17
N LYS A 387 -6.40 -18.33 -7.20
CA LYS A 387 -5.14 -18.94 -6.78
C LYS A 387 -3.97 -18.47 -7.65
N HIS A 388 -4.17 -18.39 -8.96
CA HIS A 388 -3.17 -17.94 -9.92
C HIS A 388 -2.73 -16.48 -9.69
N HIS A 389 -3.68 -15.56 -9.51
CA HIS A 389 -3.39 -14.12 -9.40
C HIS A 389 -3.04 -13.65 -7.98
N PHE A 390 -3.66 -14.26 -6.97
CA PHE A 390 -3.52 -13.80 -5.58
C PHE A 390 -2.65 -14.72 -4.73
N GLY A 391 -2.41 -15.96 -5.16
CA GLY A 391 -1.78 -16.98 -4.32
C GLY A 391 -2.64 -17.37 -3.11
N VAL A 392 -3.95 -17.14 -3.20
CA VAL A 392 -4.92 -17.33 -2.12
C VAL A 392 -5.82 -18.50 -2.47
N ASP A 393 -5.96 -19.45 -1.55
CA ASP A 393 -6.88 -20.56 -1.66
C ASP A 393 -8.18 -20.23 -0.91
N LEU A 394 -9.26 -19.99 -1.65
CA LEU A 394 -10.57 -19.69 -1.07
C LEU A 394 -11.39 -20.94 -0.75
N ASP A 395 -10.90 -22.14 -1.09
CA ASP A 395 -11.52 -23.39 -0.67
C ASP A 395 -11.17 -23.73 0.79
N ASP A 396 -10.07 -23.16 1.32
CA ASP A 396 -9.76 -23.19 2.75
C ASP A 396 -10.76 -22.31 3.55
N PRO A 397 -11.56 -22.89 4.47
CA PRO A 397 -12.56 -22.15 5.22
C PRO A 397 -12.01 -20.98 6.04
N SER A 398 -10.78 -21.10 6.55
CA SER A 398 -10.15 -20.06 7.37
C SER A 398 -9.78 -18.83 6.51
N THR A 399 -9.21 -19.10 5.34
CA THR A 399 -8.84 -18.08 4.35
C THR A 399 -10.07 -17.43 3.74
N LEU A 400 -11.11 -18.21 3.44
CA LEU A 400 -12.39 -17.68 2.95
C LEU A 400 -13.04 -16.74 3.98
N THR A 401 -13.05 -17.11 5.25
CA THR A 401 -13.58 -16.29 6.35
C THR A 401 -12.82 -14.96 6.44
N ARG A 402 -11.48 -15.02 6.48
CA ARG A 402 -10.62 -13.83 6.49
C ARG A 402 -10.83 -12.93 5.27
N ALA A 403 -10.99 -13.52 4.09
CA ALA A 403 -11.22 -12.80 2.84
C ALA A 403 -12.58 -12.09 2.83
N LYS A 404 -13.66 -12.77 3.25
CA LYS A 404 -15.00 -12.17 3.37
C LYS A 404 -15.03 -11.02 4.37
N MET A 405 -14.46 -11.22 5.55
CA MET A 405 -14.31 -10.16 6.55
C MET A 405 -13.56 -8.95 5.97
N GLY A 406 -12.45 -9.20 5.26
CA GLY A 406 -11.65 -8.14 4.65
C GLY A 406 -12.35 -7.38 3.54
N HIS A 407 -13.07 -8.09 2.68
CA HIS A 407 -13.89 -7.49 1.64
C HIS A 407 -14.97 -6.58 2.24
N ASN A 408 -15.76 -7.10 3.19
CA ASN A 408 -16.82 -6.32 3.83
C ASN A 408 -16.26 -5.07 4.54
N ALA A 409 -15.12 -5.19 5.22
CA ALA A 409 -14.47 -4.06 5.86
C ALA A 409 -13.95 -3.01 4.85
N PHE A 410 -13.37 -3.45 3.73
CA PHE A 410 -12.88 -2.55 2.67
C PHE A 410 -14.02 -1.78 2.00
N VAL A 411 -15.16 -2.44 1.78
CA VAL A 411 -16.35 -1.82 1.18
C VAL A 411 -17.01 -0.87 2.18
N GLY A 412 -17.24 -1.31 3.43
CA GLY A 412 -18.03 -0.55 4.40
C GLY A 412 -17.27 0.55 5.16
N SER A 413 -15.94 0.49 5.20
CA SER A 413 -15.12 1.39 6.02
C SER A 413 -13.90 1.97 5.31
N LYS A 414 -13.36 3.03 5.89
CA LYS A 414 -12.13 3.72 5.48
C LYS A 414 -11.37 4.19 6.73
N SER A 415 -10.12 4.59 6.54
CA SER A 415 -9.34 5.22 7.61
C SER A 415 -10.03 6.49 8.09
N ALA A 416 -10.04 6.71 9.41
CA ALA A 416 -10.46 7.97 10.00
C ALA A 416 -9.43 9.05 9.66
N ARG A 417 -9.77 9.91 8.69
CA ARG A 417 -8.99 11.09 8.36
C ARG A 417 -9.94 12.25 8.15
N GLY A 418 -9.68 13.35 8.83
CA GLY A 418 -10.45 14.57 8.67
C GLY A 418 -10.04 15.67 9.66
N PRO A 419 -10.42 16.92 9.37
CA PRO A 419 -10.18 18.06 10.25
C PRO A 419 -11.06 18.04 11.52
N HIS A 420 -12.17 17.31 11.52
CA HIS A 420 -13.14 17.28 12.61
C HIS A 420 -13.85 15.93 12.71
N LEU A 421 -14.51 15.67 13.84
CA LEU A 421 -15.36 14.50 14.02
C LEU A 421 -16.58 14.60 13.11
N ASP A 422 -16.89 13.55 12.37
CA ASP A 422 -17.95 13.51 11.36
C ASP A 422 -18.79 12.22 11.47
N LEU A 423 -19.94 12.17 10.81
CA LEU A 423 -20.81 11.01 10.66
C LEU A 423 -20.01 9.78 10.22
N GLY A 424 -20.14 8.68 10.97
CA GLY A 424 -19.48 7.42 10.67
C GLY A 424 -18.12 7.23 11.36
N HIS A 425 -17.56 8.25 12.01
CA HIS A 425 -16.34 8.06 12.81
C HIS A 425 -16.55 7.10 13.97
N ILE A 426 -15.52 6.29 14.24
CA ILE A 426 -15.50 5.29 15.29
C ILE A 426 -14.46 5.69 16.33
N LEU A 427 -14.95 5.91 17.54
CA LEU A 427 -14.18 6.26 18.72
C LEU A 427 -13.97 5.03 19.59
N LYS A 428 -12.75 4.78 20.03
CA LYS A 428 -12.43 3.80 21.07
C LYS A 428 -12.21 4.57 22.37
N ILE A 429 -13.03 4.27 23.38
CA ILE A 429 -12.96 4.86 24.72
C ILE A 429 -12.77 3.69 25.68
N ALA A 430 -11.59 3.60 26.30
CA ALA A 430 -11.14 2.39 26.99
C ALA A 430 -11.27 1.15 26.06
N ASP A 431 -12.08 0.15 26.45
CA ASP A 431 -12.30 -1.07 25.67
C ASP A 431 -13.61 -1.06 24.85
N GLU A 432 -14.32 0.07 24.82
CA GLU A 432 -15.60 0.21 24.13
C GLU A 432 -15.49 1.02 22.85
N TYR A 433 -16.33 0.70 21.87
CA TYR A 433 -16.35 1.34 20.56
C TYR A 433 -17.66 2.09 20.35
N TRP A 434 -17.56 3.31 19.84
CA TRP A 434 -18.68 4.23 19.69
C TRP A 434 -18.68 4.83 18.29
N LEU A 435 -19.83 4.82 17.63
CA LEU A 435 -20.04 5.36 16.30
C LEU A 435 -20.72 6.73 16.38
N CYS A 436 -20.12 7.74 15.74
CA CYS A 436 -20.75 9.05 15.59
C CYS A 436 -21.91 8.95 14.59
N LEU A 437 -23.12 9.25 15.05
CA LEU A 437 -24.35 9.26 14.25
C LEU A 437 -24.92 10.66 14.03
N THR A 438 -24.27 11.72 14.50
CA THR A 438 -24.75 13.07 14.23
C THR A 438 -24.54 13.42 12.76
N PRO A 439 -25.52 14.00 12.06
CA PRO A 439 -25.36 14.40 10.66
C PRO A 439 -24.14 15.30 10.45
N ALA A 440 -23.43 15.08 9.36
CA ALA A 440 -22.22 15.83 9.00
C ALA A 440 -22.41 17.35 9.07
N CYS A 441 -23.60 17.83 8.69
CA CYS A 441 -23.94 19.25 8.68
C CYS A 441 -24.02 19.91 10.07
N ASP A 442 -24.24 19.13 11.13
CA ASP A 442 -24.27 19.60 12.52
C ASP A 442 -22.88 19.49 13.18
N MET A 443 -22.06 18.60 12.63
CA MET A 443 -20.68 18.38 13.05
C MET A 443 -19.68 19.36 12.46
N VAL A 444 -20.08 20.19 11.49
CA VAL A 444 -19.24 21.28 10.98
C VAL A 444 -18.84 22.20 12.15
N PRO A 445 -17.54 22.38 12.42
CA PRO A 445 -17.09 23.20 13.54
C PRO A 445 -17.61 24.63 13.46
N ARG A 446 -17.87 25.25 14.64
CA ARG A 446 -18.41 26.62 14.80
C ARG A 446 -19.76 26.93 14.14
N VAL A 447 -20.29 26.01 13.32
CA VAL A 447 -21.63 26.11 12.75
C VAL A 447 -22.61 25.55 13.77
N HIS A 448 -23.34 26.41 14.46
CA HIS A 448 -24.39 25.99 15.38
C HIS A 448 -25.75 26.14 14.70
N ARG A 449 -26.48 25.02 14.56
CA ARG A 449 -27.85 25.03 14.06
C ARG A 449 -28.81 25.00 15.25
N GLY A 450 -29.67 26.01 15.34
CA GLY A 450 -30.57 26.20 16.47
C GLY A 450 -29.89 26.75 17.73
N HIS A 451 -30.67 26.90 18.80
CA HIS A 451 -30.24 27.45 20.10
C HIS A 451 -30.72 26.56 21.25
N PRO A 452 -30.22 25.31 21.36
CA PRO A 452 -30.61 24.44 22.46
C PRO A 452 -30.02 24.95 23.78
N ALA A 453 -30.72 24.71 24.89
CA ALA A 453 -30.34 25.23 26.21
C ALA A 453 -29.01 24.66 26.75
N ASP A 454 -28.56 23.53 26.22
CA ASP A 454 -27.29 22.87 26.57
C ASP A 454 -26.12 23.29 25.65
N ARG A 455 -26.29 24.35 24.85
CA ARG A 455 -25.23 24.90 24.00
C ARG A 455 -24.12 25.50 24.87
N MET A 456 -22.88 25.14 24.56
CA MET A 456 -21.68 25.70 25.16
C MET A 456 -20.67 26.03 24.06
N ASP A 457 -20.09 27.22 24.09
CA ASP A 457 -19.07 27.62 23.12
C ASP A 457 -17.81 26.76 23.29
N GLY A 458 -17.17 26.36 22.18
CA GLY A 458 -16.02 25.46 22.20
C GLY A 458 -16.38 23.98 22.34
N ILE A 459 -17.67 23.62 22.44
CA ILE A 459 -18.14 22.25 22.65
C ILE A 459 -19.17 21.86 21.59
N LYS A 460 -18.93 20.72 20.92
CA LYS A 460 -19.87 20.09 19.99
C LYS A 460 -20.52 18.86 20.62
N ARG A 461 -21.84 18.86 20.67
CA ARG A 461 -22.61 17.67 21.05
C ARG A 461 -22.75 16.73 19.86
N PHE A 462 -22.69 15.43 20.11
CA PHE A 462 -22.98 14.42 19.11
C PHE A 462 -23.62 13.18 19.74
N THR A 463 -24.33 12.42 18.91
CA THR A 463 -24.95 11.14 19.27
C THR A 463 -23.93 10.03 19.02
N ALA A 464 -23.57 9.33 20.09
CA ALA A 464 -22.66 8.20 20.06
C ALA A 464 -23.45 6.90 20.23
N LEU A 465 -23.37 6.02 19.23
CA LEU A 465 -23.96 4.70 19.24
C LEU A 465 -22.93 3.66 19.67
N LYS A 466 -23.22 2.87 20.70
CA LYS A 466 -22.32 1.81 21.16
C LYS A 466 -22.28 0.67 20.14
N LEU A 467 -21.09 0.25 19.76
CA LEU A 467 -20.87 -0.87 18.86
C LEU A 467 -20.68 -2.16 19.65
N VAL A 468 -21.51 -3.15 19.36
CA VAL A 468 -21.46 -4.47 20.02
C VAL A 468 -20.56 -5.38 19.21
N LYS A 469 -19.40 -5.74 19.76
CA LYS A 469 -18.44 -6.61 19.07
C LYS A 469 -19.05 -7.99 18.81
N LYS A 470 -18.92 -8.50 17.58
CA LYS A 470 -19.44 -9.81 17.16
C LYS A 470 -18.31 -10.76 16.76
N SER A 471 -18.57 -12.06 16.88
CA SER A 471 -17.67 -13.07 16.32
C SER A 471 -17.72 -13.05 14.79
N GLU A 472 -16.63 -13.45 14.12
CA GLU A 472 -16.58 -13.46 12.65
C GLU A 472 -17.69 -14.34 12.05
N LYS A 473 -17.95 -15.50 12.66
CA LYS A 473 -19.00 -16.43 12.23
C LYS A 473 -20.40 -15.81 12.31
N GLU A 474 -20.73 -15.18 13.44
CA GLU A 474 -22.02 -14.52 13.64
C GLU A 474 -22.19 -13.34 12.69
N ALA A 475 -21.15 -12.52 12.54
CA ALA A 475 -21.18 -11.35 11.67
C ALA A 475 -21.36 -11.73 10.20
N LEU A 476 -20.63 -12.75 9.71
CA LEU A 476 -20.75 -13.19 8.32
C LEU A 476 -22.10 -13.84 8.01
N LEU A 477 -22.67 -14.61 8.95
CA LEU A 477 -24.01 -15.20 8.80
C LEU A 477 -25.08 -14.11 8.60
N ASN A 478 -24.88 -12.96 9.23
CA ASN A 478 -25.81 -11.85 9.21
C ASN A 478 -25.30 -10.66 8.40
N ALA A 479 -24.29 -10.83 7.53
CA ALA A 479 -23.61 -9.72 6.84
C ALA A 479 -24.56 -8.87 6.00
N ASN A 480 -25.58 -9.49 5.40
CA ASN A 480 -26.61 -8.82 4.59
C ASN A 480 -27.82 -8.39 5.43
N ARG A 481 -27.81 -8.63 6.75
CA ARG A 481 -28.85 -8.15 7.67
C ARG A 481 -28.43 -6.80 8.24
N GLY A 482 -29.39 -5.90 8.30
CA GLY A 482 -29.19 -4.54 8.78
C GLY A 482 -28.44 -4.42 10.10
N GLY A 483 -27.56 -3.42 10.20
CA GLY A 483 -26.87 -3.07 11.44
C GLY A 483 -25.59 -3.84 11.72
N HIS A 484 -25.11 -4.71 10.82
CA HIS A 484 -23.77 -5.29 10.92
C HIS A 484 -22.73 -4.38 10.27
N ILE A 485 -21.62 -4.20 10.97
CA ILE A 485 -20.57 -3.24 10.62
C ILE A 485 -19.24 -3.99 10.58
N PHE A 486 -18.54 -3.90 9.46
CA PHE A 486 -17.22 -4.50 9.27
C PHE A 486 -16.22 -3.38 9.07
N VAL A 487 -15.13 -3.38 9.85
CA VAL A 487 -14.20 -2.24 9.88
C VAL A 487 -12.77 -2.69 10.02
N ASN A 488 -11.86 -1.94 9.40
CA ASN A 488 -10.44 -1.97 9.74
C ASN A 488 -10.17 -0.77 10.66
N LEU A 489 -9.76 -1.05 11.90
CA LEU A 489 -9.47 -0.03 12.91
C LEU A 489 -7.96 0.12 13.08
N LEU A 490 -7.49 1.33 13.36
CA LEU A 490 -6.12 1.62 13.77
C LEU A 490 -6.03 1.51 15.30
N ASP A 491 -4.96 0.90 15.81
CA ASP A 491 -4.62 0.92 17.24
C ASP A 491 -3.57 2.00 17.53
N THR A 492 -3.27 2.23 18.81
CA THR A 492 -2.36 3.29 19.26
C THR A 492 -0.91 3.13 18.75
N ASP A 493 -0.50 1.92 18.39
CA ASP A 493 0.80 1.60 17.80
C ASP A 493 0.84 1.74 16.27
N GLY A 494 -0.26 2.19 15.65
CA GLY A 494 -0.40 2.29 14.20
C GLY A 494 -0.71 0.95 13.52
N SER A 495 -0.85 -0.14 14.26
CA SER A 495 -1.28 -1.43 13.71
C SER A 495 -2.76 -1.39 13.31
N SER A 496 -3.14 -2.18 12.30
CA SER A 496 -4.55 -2.28 11.89
C SER A 496 -5.17 -3.60 12.32
N LYS A 497 -6.33 -3.51 12.96
CA LYS A 497 -7.13 -4.64 13.41
C LYS A 497 -8.46 -4.67 12.68
N ARG A 498 -8.82 -5.84 12.15
CA ARG A 498 -10.13 -6.06 11.54
C ARG A 498 -11.11 -6.57 12.57
N LEU A 499 -12.27 -5.93 12.66
CA LEU A 499 -13.35 -6.32 13.56
C LEU A 499 -14.71 -6.27 12.88
N ALA A 500 -15.67 -6.99 13.45
CA ALA A 500 -17.07 -6.86 13.13
C ALA A 500 -17.88 -6.48 14.37
N PHE A 501 -18.90 -5.66 14.14
CA PHE A 501 -19.79 -5.14 15.15
C PHE A 501 -21.24 -5.29 14.69
N ALA A 502 -22.15 -5.14 15.64
CA ALA A 502 -23.55 -4.87 15.41
C ALA A 502 -23.94 -3.55 16.08
N ALA A 503 -24.92 -2.85 15.52
CA ALA A 503 -25.50 -1.64 16.09
C ALA A 503 -26.29 -1.91 17.39
N ALA A 504 -26.75 -3.16 17.61
CA ALA A 504 -27.49 -3.58 18.79
C ALA A 504 -27.14 -5.03 19.16
N ASP A 505 -27.43 -5.44 20.41
CA ASP A 505 -27.11 -6.78 20.91
C ASP A 505 -27.81 -7.90 20.14
N LYS A 506 -29.10 -7.69 19.84
CA LYS A 506 -29.96 -8.60 19.07
C LYS A 506 -30.57 -7.86 17.88
N LEU A 507 -30.85 -8.61 16.81
CA LEU A 507 -31.56 -8.06 15.65
C LEU A 507 -32.92 -7.52 16.09
N GLY A 508 -33.21 -6.26 15.74
CA GLY A 508 -34.48 -5.60 16.08
C GLY A 508 -34.53 -4.94 17.46
N ALA A 509 -33.56 -5.21 18.35
CA ALA A 509 -33.43 -4.51 19.62
C ALA A 509 -33.04 -3.03 19.40
N SER A 510 -33.41 -2.18 20.36
CA SER A 510 -32.99 -0.78 20.35
C SER A 510 -31.49 -0.72 20.64
N PRO A 511 -30.72 0.06 19.85
CA PRO A 511 -29.30 0.18 20.06
C PRO A 511 -28.99 0.99 21.33
N ALA A 512 -27.89 0.67 22.01
CA ALA A 512 -27.40 1.47 23.11
C ALA A 512 -26.71 2.73 22.56
N TRP A 513 -27.08 3.90 23.08
CA TRP A 513 -26.54 5.18 22.64
C TRP A 513 -26.50 6.19 23.78
N MET A 514 -25.71 7.24 23.61
CA MET A 514 -25.73 8.40 24.50
C MET A 514 -25.32 9.68 23.76
N MET A 515 -25.60 10.81 24.40
CA MET A 515 -25.04 12.09 23.99
C MET A 515 -23.62 12.23 24.56
N MET A 516 -22.69 12.60 23.69
CA MET A 516 -21.32 12.94 24.05
C MET A 516 -21.00 14.36 23.60
N TYR A 517 -20.00 14.96 24.24
CA TYR A 517 -19.56 16.32 24.02
C TYR A 517 -18.08 16.32 23.66
N LEU A 518 -17.75 16.83 22.49
CA LEU A 518 -16.40 16.96 21.98
C LEU A 518 -15.92 18.40 22.17
N GLY A 519 -14.73 18.57 22.74
CA GLY A 519 -14.10 19.89 22.87
C GLY A 519 -13.61 20.47 21.54
N ASN A 520 -13.01 21.66 21.59
CA ASN A 520 -12.41 22.33 20.44
C ASN A 520 -13.38 22.49 19.26
N ASP A 521 -14.66 22.78 19.53
CA ASP A 521 -15.72 22.91 18.52
C ASP A 521 -15.81 21.75 17.52
N GLY A 522 -15.35 20.55 17.91
CA GLY A 522 -15.38 19.35 17.07
C GLY A 522 -14.13 19.09 16.25
N PHE A 523 -13.14 19.99 16.26
CA PHE A 523 -11.87 19.81 15.54
C PHE A 523 -11.02 18.68 16.13
N LEU A 524 -10.39 17.91 15.24
CA LEU A 524 -9.45 16.85 15.58
C LEU A 524 -8.00 17.33 15.36
N PRO A 525 -7.04 16.91 16.22
CA PRO A 525 -5.63 17.24 16.02
C PRO A 525 -5.11 16.66 14.69
N GLN A 526 -4.42 17.47 13.88
CA GLN A 526 -3.91 17.04 12.56
C GLN A 526 -2.47 16.48 12.60
N ASN A 527 -1.72 16.75 13.68
CA ASN A 527 -0.31 16.39 13.79
C ASN A 527 -0.05 15.05 14.50
N VAL A 528 -1.11 14.28 14.80
CA VAL A 528 -1.04 13.02 15.54
C VAL A 528 -1.81 11.95 14.75
N ASP A 529 -1.14 10.86 14.39
CA ASP A 529 -1.75 9.70 13.72
C ASP A 529 -1.42 8.44 14.54
N PRO A 530 -2.40 7.74 15.13
CA PRO A 530 -3.85 8.01 15.08
C PRO A 530 -4.30 9.25 15.84
N GLN A 531 -5.37 9.90 15.37
CA GLN A 531 -5.96 11.08 16.01
C GLN A 531 -6.61 10.73 17.35
N VAL A 532 -6.38 11.59 18.36
CA VAL A 532 -6.93 11.45 19.72
C VAL A 532 -7.68 12.71 20.10
N CYS A 533 -8.80 12.58 20.81
CA CYS A 533 -9.59 13.71 21.28
C CYS A 533 -10.19 13.48 22.67
N THR A 534 -10.53 14.57 23.37
CA THR A 534 -11.23 14.50 24.66
C THR A 534 -12.73 14.55 24.44
N VAL A 535 -13.43 13.52 24.94
CA VAL A 535 -14.89 13.45 24.95
C VAL A 535 -15.43 13.51 26.37
N SER A 536 -16.56 14.16 26.54
CA SER A 536 -17.27 14.27 27.82
C SER A 536 -18.66 13.68 27.72
N PHE A 537 -19.10 12.95 28.74
CA PHE A 537 -20.42 12.33 28.76
C PHE A 537 -20.92 12.13 30.19
N VAL A 538 -22.24 12.05 30.35
CA VAL A 538 -22.87 11.87 31.65
C VAL A 538 -22.87 10.39 32.03
N SER A 539 -22.49 10.09 33.27
CA SER A 539 -22.52 8.73 33.81
C SER A 539 -22.86 8.73 35.32
N PRO A 540 -23.29 7.61 35.89
CA PRO A 540 -23.53 7.53 37.33
C PRO A 540 -22.22 7.56 38.12
N SER A 541 -22.21 8.28 39.24
CA SER A 541 -21.09 8.33 40.20
C SER A 541 -20.65 6.92 40.62
N THR A 542 -19.33 6.74 40.79
CA THR A 542 -18.73 5.52 41.34
C THR A 542 -18.83 5.42 42.87
N SER A 543 -19.19 6.50 43.58
CA SER A 543 -19.38 6.49 45.03
C SER A 543 -20.76 5.91 45.43
N GLU A 544 -20.82 5.24 46.59
CA GLU A 544 -22.05 4.58 47.07
C GLU A 544 -23.23 5.55 47.29
N THR A 545 -24.42 4.95 47.25
CA THR A 545 -25.77 5.54 47.15
C THR A 545 -26.05 6.82 47.96
N PRO A 546 -26.83 7.78 47.39
CA PRO A 546 -27.53 7.71 46.11
C PRO A 546 -26.62 8.03 44.92
N LYS A 547 -26.79 7.29 43.82
CA LYS A 547 -26.04 7.53 42.57
C LYS A 547 -26.40 8.91 42.01
N THR A 548 -25.50 9.87 42.13
CA THR A 548 -25.60 11.17 41.45
C THR A 548 -25.10 11.06 40.01
N LEU A 549 -25.54 11.98 39.15
CA LEU A 549 -25.01 12.11 37.79
C LEU A 549 -23.72 12.93 37.84
N GLU A 550 -22.66 12.44 37.19
CA GLU A 550 -21.40 13.15 37.02
C GLU A 550 -21.04 13.25 35.53
N MET A 551 -20.43 14.38 35.15
CA MET A 551 -19.77 14.52 33.85
C MET A 551 -18.42 13.81 33.93
N ARG A 552 -18.23 12.79 33.10
CA ARG A 552 -16.93 12.15 32.91
C ARG A 552 -16.24 12.71 31.69
N HIS A 553 -14.93 12.79 31.77
CA HIS A 553 -14.05 13.14 30.67
C HIS A 553 -13.19 11.93 30.37
N ALA A 554 -13.11 11.55 29.10
CA ALA A 554 -12.30 10.44 28.65
C ALA A 554 -11.52 10.84 27.40
N GLU A 555 -10.32 10.27 27.29
CA GLU A 555 -9.58 10.29 26.05
C GLU A 555 -10.19 9.25 25.09
N ALA A 556 -10.39 9.65 23.84
CA ALA A 556 -10.95 8.83 22.79
C ALA A 556 -10.00 8.75 21.60
N LEU A 557 -9.73 7.53 21.15
CA LEU A 557 -8.97 7.26 19.94
C LEU A 557 -9.92 7.23 18.74
N VAL A 558 -9.67 8.08 17.74
CA VAL A 558 -10.41 8.04 16.47
C VAL A 558 -9.81 6.95 15.59
N CYS A 559 -10.36 5.73 15.68
CA CYS A 559 -9.72 4.51 15.18
C CYS A 559 -10.21 4.05 13.81
N GLY A 560 -11.29 4.62 13.27
CA GLY A 560 -11.81 4.24 11.95
C GLY A 560 -13.03 5.05 11.55
N MET A 561 -13.49 4.89 10.31
CA MET A 561 -14.67 5.59 9.82
C MET A 561 -15.47 4.71 8.85
N LEU A 562 -16.79 4.69 8.99
CA LEU A 562 -17.67 4.12 7.97
C LEU A 562 -17.66 4.99 6.72
N ARG A 563 -17.86 4.38 5.55
CA ARG A 563 -18.20 5.16 4.35
C ARG A 563 -19.57 5.81 4.54
N TYR A 564 -19.77 6.93 3.85
CA TYR A 564 -20.90 7.82 4.10
C TYR A 564 -22.25 7.09 3.97
N GLU A 565 -22.41 6.27 2.94
CA GLU A 565 -23.63 5.50 2.64
C GLU A 565 -23.93 4.48 3.74
N TYR A 566 -22.89 3.83 4.27
CA TYR A 566 -23.00 2.88 5.38
C TYR A 566 -23.32 3.59 6.69
N ALA A 567 -22.72 4.74 6.95
CA ALA A 567 -23.02 5.54 8.13
C ALA A 567 -24.48 6.07 8.12
N LEU A 568 -24.96 6.51 6.95
CA LEU A 568 -26.35 6.94 6.75
C LEU A 568 -27.35 5.81 6.97
N GLU A 569 -27.05 4.59 6.53
CA GLU A 569 -27.91 3.43 6.77
C GLU A 569 -28.08 3.18 8.27
N VAL A 570 -26.99 3.20 9.02
CA VAL A 570 -27.02 2.97 10.48
C VAL A 570 -27.76 4.11 11.17
N GLN A 571 -27.52 5.35 10.77
CA GLN A 571 -28.21 6.53 11.29
C GLN A 571 -29.72 6.46 11.02
N SER A 572 -30.13 6.11 9.81
CA SER A 572 -31.55 6.00 9.44
C SER A 572 -32.27 4.94 10.29
N LYS A 573 -31.62 3.81 10.53
CA LYS A 573 -32.15 2.75 11.40
C LYS A 573 -32.19 3.16 12.86
N PHE A 574 -31.18 3.88 13.33
CA PHE A 574 -31.17 4.47 14.65
C PHE A 574 -32.36 5.42 14.84
N ILE A 575 -32.58 6.36 13.92
CA ILE A 575 -33.72 7.29 13.98
C ILE A 575 -35.05 6.53 13.99
N THR A 576 -35.20 5.52 13.12
CA THR A 576 -36.39 4.66 13.08
C THR A 576 -36.62 3.89 14.39
N SER A 577 -35.55 3.51 15.09
CA SER A 577 -35.67 2.86 16.41
C SER A 577 -36.15 3.82 17.50
N GLN A 578 -35.79 5.10 17.41
CA GLN A 578 -36.20 6.14 18.36
C GLN A 578 -37.63 6.64 18.11
N SER A 579 -38.15 6.50 16.89
CA SER A 579 -39.53 6.87 16.55
C SER A 579 -40.57 5.79 16.84
N ARG A 580 -40.16 4.64 17.41
CA ARG A 580 -41.09 3.59 17.82
C ARG A 580 -42.02 4.12 18.90
N ILE A 581 -43.31 4.23 18.57
CA ILE A 581 -44.35 4.46 19.56
C ILE A 581 -44.58 3.11 20.27
N GLY A 582 -44.23 3.05 21.55
CA GLY A 582 -44.67 1.97 22.42
C GLY A 582 -46.18 2.06 22.57
N LEU A 583 -46.90 1.39 21.69
CA LEU A 583 -48.30 1.08 21.90
C LEU A 583 -48.32 -0.17 22.78
N ASP A 584 -49.15 -0.19 23.83
CA ASP A 584 -49.34 -1.31 24.79
C ASP A 584 -49.91 -2.56 24.08
N PHE A 585 -49.20 -3.07 23.09
CA PHE A 585 -49.54 -4.29 22.39
C PHE A 585 -49.11 -5.46 23.27
N VAL A 586 -50.10 -6.24 23.69
CA VAL A 586 -49.88 -7.54 24.30
C VAL A 586 -49.46 -8.51 23.19
N SER A 587 -48.20 -8.94 23.19
CA SER A 587 -47.73 -10.04 22.35
C SER A 587 -48.00 -11.36 23.06
N ASP A 588 -48.46 -12.37 22.31
CA ASP A 588 -48.72 -13.72 22.82
C ASP A 588 -47.40 -14.50 22.97
N GLU A 589 -46.55 -14.08 23.90
CA GLU A 589 -45.37 -14.84 24.34
C GLU A 589 -45.64 -15.50 25.68
N ASN A 590 -46.71 -16.30 25.73
CA ASN A 590 -46.82 -17.45 26.63
C ASN A 590 -47.00 -18.72 25.79
N GLY A 591 -46.07 -18.95 24.85
CA GLY A 591 -45.84 -20.28 24.29
C GLY A 591 -45.18 -21.16 25.34
N VAL A 592 -45.95 -21.57 26.35
CA VAL A 592 -45.54 -22.64 27.24
C VAL A 592 -45.67 -23.93 26.44
N ASP A 593 -44.52 -24.45 26.06
CA ASP A 593 -44.31 -25.83 25.66
C ASP A 593 -44.79 -26.75 26.81
N VAL A 594 -45.99 -27.33 26.68
CA VAL A 594 -46.44 -28.45 27.51
C VAL A 594 -47.09 -29.51 26.63
N GLY A 595 -46.28 -30.53 26.35
CA GLY A 595 -46.70 -31.90 26.60
C GLY A 595 -47.35 -32.64 25.44
N ASP A 596 -46.48 -33.33 24.70
CA ASP A 596 -46.78 -34.68 24.21
C ASP A 596 -47.46 -35.50 25.32
N GLY A 597 -48.69 -35.95 25.06
CA GLY A 597 -49.53 -36.66 26.04
C GLY A 597 -50.69 -37.35 25.34
N ALA A 598 -50.51 -38.64 25.09
CA ALA A 598 -51.38 -39.53 24.33
C ALA A 598 -52.85 -39.66 24.80
N ALA A 599 -53.65 -40.18 23.86
CA ALA A 599 -54.89 -40.96 24.01
C ALA A 599 -56.25 -40.22 23.98
N LYS A 600 -56.86 -40.16 22.79
CA LYS A 600 -57.92 -41.10 22.38
C LYS A 600 -58.20 -41.02 20.89
#